data_AF-A0A0J9EUW3-F1
#
_entry.id   AF-A0A0J9EUW3-F1
#
_cell.length_a   1.000
_cell.length_b   1.000
_cell.length_c   1.000
_cell.angle_alpha   90.00
_cell.angle_beta   90.00
_cell.angle_gamma   90.00
#
_symmetry.space_group_name_H-M   'P 1'
#
loop_
_entity.id
_entity.type
_entity.pdbx_description
1 polymer ?
#
loop_
_entity_poly.entity_id
_entity_poly.type
_entity_poly.pdbx_seq_one_letter_code
_entity_poly.pdbx_strand_id
1 'polypeptide(L)'
;MVSQNSQGELTIGDSHEYGLNPDPFNKAEINQYILDYLKTFVQVPSFEIAETWNGVYAKIPGKTEFIAQAETGVTLVNALSGAGMTLSFGLAEDLFASV
;
A
#
# COMPACT_ATOMS: atom_id res chain seq x y z
N MET A 1 -9.34 -0.26 -7.54
CA MET A 1 -8.28 -0.41 -8.55
C MET A 1 -8.21 -1.87 -8.98
N VAL A 2 -7.86 -2.13 -10.24
CA VAL A 2 -7.45 -3.45 -10.72
C VAL A 2 -6.22 -3.26 -11.60
N SER A 3 -5.22 -4.13 -11.44
CA SER A 3 -4.01 -4.16 -12.25
C SER A 3 -3.77 -5.59 -12.72
N GLN A 4 -3.33 -5.73 -13.97
CA GLN A 4 -3.02 -7.03 -14.58
C GLN A 4 -1.50 -7.16 -14.75
N ASN A 5 -0.95 -8.30 -14.35
CA ASN A 5 0.47 -8.60 -14.59
C ASN A 5 0.69 -9.26 -15.96
N SER A 6 1.94 -9.57 -16.30
CA SER A 6 2.30 -10.19 -17.59
C SER A 6 1.76 -11.62 -17.78
N GLN A 7 1.31 -12.29 -16.72
CA GLN A 7 0.73 -13.64 -16.75
C GLN A 7 -0.80 -13.61 -16.86
N GLY A 8 -1.41 -12.42 -16.86
CA GLY A 8 -2.86 -12.25 -16.94
C GLY A 8 -3.58 -12.30 -15.59
N GLU A 9 -2.86 -12.48 -14.49
CA GLU A 9 -3.39 -12.47 -13.13
C GLU A 9 -3.76 -11.05 -12.71
N LEU A 10 -4.77 -10.94 -11.85
CA LEU A 10 -5.31 -9.65 -11.43
C LEU A 10 -5.01 -9.37 -9.96
N THR A 11 -4.42 -8.22 -9.69
CA THR A 11 -4.37 -7.62 -8.36
C THR A 11 -5.50 -6.62 -8.21
N ILE A 12 -6.33 -6.82 -7.19
CA ILE A 12 -7.50 -6.00 -6.91
C ILE A 12 -7.46 -5.47 -5.49
N GLY A 13 -8.05 -4.31 -5.30
CA GLY A 13 -8.05 -3.61 -4.03
C GLY A 13 -8.22 -2.10 -4.22
N ASP A 14 -7.94 -1.29 -3.21
CA ASP A 14 -7.64 -1.68 -1.83
C ASP A 14 -8.75 -1.22 -0.88
N SER A 15 -8.70 -1.74 0.34
CA SER A 15 -9.49 -1.27 1.47
C SER A 15 -8.53 -0.70 2.53
N HIS A 16 -9.01 0.27 3.31
CA HIS A 16 -8.22 0.89 4.37
C HIS A 16 -8.96 0.82 5.69
N GLU A 17 -8.28 0.32 6.71
CA GLU A 17 -8.69 0.48 8.10
C GLU A 17 -7.68 1.40 8.79
N TYR A 18 -8.20 2.40 9.51
CA TYR A 18 -7.39 3.38 10.22
C TYR A 18 -7.44 3.10 11.71
N GLY A 19 -6.27 3.06 12.35
CA GLY A 19 -6.16 2.87 13.78
C GLY A 19 -4.69 2.82 14.21
N LEU A 20 -4.46 2.98 15.51
CA LEU A 20 -3.13 2.83 16.09
C LEU A 20 -2.73 1.37 16.27
N ASN A 21 -3.73 0.48 16.41
CA ASN A 21 -3.56 -0.94 16.65
C ASN A 21 -4.40 -1.71 15.63
N PRO A 22 -3.81 -2.06 14.46
CA PRO A 22 -4.48 -2.92 13.49
C PRO A 22 -4.81 -4.28 14.12
N ASP A 23 -5.96 -4.84 13.77
CA ASP A 23 -6.30 -6.22 14.13
C ASP A 23 -5.31 -7.19 13.43
N PRO A 24 -4.76 -8.19 14.12
CA PRO A 24 -3.91 -9.20 13.48
C PRO A 24 -4.65 -10.08 12.46
N PHE A 25 -5.99 -10.11 12.48
CA PHE A 25 -6.80 -10.96 11.61
C PHE A 25 -7.52 -10.17 10.52
N ASN A 26 -7.54 -10.74 9.32
CA ASN A 26 -8.27 -10.19 8.18
C ASN A 26 -9.78 -10.47 8.30
N LYS A 27 -10.59 -9.49 7.88
CA LYS A 27 -12.05 -9.62 7.78
C LYS A 27 -12.43 -10.14 6.40
N ALA A 28 -12.89 -11.40 6.33
CA ALA A 28 -13.23 -12.05 5.07
C ALA A 28 -14.31 -11.30 4.25
N GLU A 29 -15.24 -10.62 4.93
CA GLU A 29 -16.30 -9.81 4.30
C GLU A 29 -15.75 -8.65 3.43
N ILE A 30 -14.60 -8.07 3.79
CA ILE A 30 -13.97 -7.00 3.00
C ILE A 30 -13.54 -7.54 1.63
N ASN A 31 -12.93 -8.72 1.60
CA ASN A 31 -12.54 -9.37 0.34
C ASN A 31 -13.76 -9.65 -0.54
N GLN A 32 -14.88 -10.06 0.08
CA GLN A 32 -16.12 -10.30 -0.62
C GLN A 32 -16.68 -9.02 -1.25
N TYR A 33 -16.68 -7.89 -0.52
CA TYR A 33 -17.12 -6.60 -1.06
C TYR A 33 -16.28 -6.12 -2.25
N ILE A 34 -14.95 -6.26 -2.17
CA ILE A 34 -14.04 -5.90 -3.27
C ILE A 34 -14.34 -6.77 -4.49
N LEU A 35 -14.51 -8.08 -4.30
CA LEU A 35 -14.79 -9.02 -5.37
C LEU A 35 -16.15 -8.78 -6.02
N ASP A 36 -17.19 -8.53 -5.22
CA ASP A 36 -18.54 -8.26 -5.72
C ASP A 36 -18.61 -6.94 -6.48
N TYR A 37 -17.88 -5.92 -6.02
CA TYR A 37 -17.74 -4.67 -6.77
C TYR A 37 -17.03 -4.89 -8.10
N LEU A 38 -15.92 -5.62 -8.13
CA LEU A 38 -15.17 -5.93 -9.35
C LEU A 38 -16.06 -6.60 -10.42
N LYS A 39 -16.89 -7.57 -10.02
CA LYS A 39 -17.81 -8.31 -10.90
C LYS A 39 -18.84 -7.43 -11.59
N THR A 40 -19.08 -6.21 -11.10
CA THR A 40 -20.06 -5.30 -11.71
C THR A 40 -19.55 -4.67 -13.01
N PHE A 41 -18.24 -4.66 -13.26
CA PHE A 41 -17.66 -3.99 -14.42
C PHE A 41 -16.52 -4.75 -15.13
N VAL A 42 -15.93 -5.80 -14.53
CA VAL A 42 -14.89 -6.61 -15.15
C VAL A 42 -15.44 -7.95 -15.64
N GLN A 43 -15.04 -8.36 -16.83
CA GLN A 43 -15.30 -9.70 -17.38
C GLN A 43 -13.97 -10.45 -17.51
N VAL A 44 -13.82 -11.54 -16.77
CA VAL A 44 -12.60 -12.37 -16.71
C VAL A 44 -12.99 -13.85 -16.73
N PRO A 45 -12.09 -14.74 -17.20
CA PRO A 45 -12.40 -16.17 -17.30
C PRO A 45 -12.63 -16.85 -15.94
N SER A 46 -12.05 -16.32 -14.87
CA SER A 46 -12.21 -16.84 -13.50
C SER A 46 -12.10 -15.72 -12.48
N PHE A 47 -12.82 -15.88 -11.37
CA PHE A 47 -12.74 -15.04 -10.16
C PHE A 47 -12.19 -15.83 -8.97
N GLU A 48 -11.56 -16.98 -9.21
CA GLU A 48 -10.89 -17.77 -8.19
C GLU A 48 -9.77 -16.94 -7.53
N ILE A 49 -9.80 -16.87 -6.20
CA ILE A 49 -8.80 -16.13 -5.42
C ILE A 49 -7.58 -17.04 -5.27
N ALA A 50 -6.46 -16.65 -5.87
CA ALA A 50 -5.19 -17.34 -5.68
C ALA A 50 -4.60 -17.07 -4.29
N GLU A 51 -4.54 -15.80 -3.89
CA GLU A 51 -3.90 -15.36 -2.65
C GLU A 51 -4.59 -14.12 -2.08
N THR A 52 -4.41 -13.91 -0.77
CA THR A 52 -4.85 -12.68 -0.07
C THR A 52 -3.73 -12.20 0.82
N TRP A 53 -3.54 -10.89 0.90
CA TRP A 53 -2.56 -10.26 1.78
C TRP A 53 -3.08 -8.93 2.30
N ASN A 54 -2.44 -8.44 3.36
CA ASN A 54 -2.61 -7.08 3.84
C ASN A 54 -1.22 -6.45 4.04
N GLY A 55 -1.21 -5.13 4.24
CA GLY A 55 -0.01 -4.40 4.63
C GLY A 55 -0.36 -3.34 5.66
N VAL A 56 0.61 -2.98 6.49
CA VAL A 56 0.46 -1.91 7.49
C VAL A 56 1.22 -0.69 7.01
N TYR A 57 0.49 0.41 6.83
CA TYR A 57 1.09 1.69 6.47
C TYR A 57 1.47 2.49 7.72
N ALA A 58 2.76 2.80 7.87
CA ALA A 58 3.18 3.88 8.74
C ALA A 58 2.71 5.21 8.14
N LYS A 59 1.90 5.96 8.89
CA LYS A 59 1.31 7.23 8.44
C LYS A 59 1.51 8.32 9.48
N ILE A 60 1.86 9.50 9.01
CA ILE A 60 2.01 10.70 9.83
C ILE A 60 0.95 11.74 9.42
N PRO A 61 0.05 12.17 10.33
CA PRO A 61 -0.96 13.18 9.99
C PRO A 61 -0.34 14.50 9.54
N GLY A 62 -0.83 15.05 8.41
CA GLY A 62 -0.43 16.36 7.90
C GLY A 62 0.93 16.42 7.20
N LYS A 63 1.61 15.28 7.00
CA LYS A 63 2.86 15.17 6.26
C LYS A 63 2.82 14.00 5.27
N THR A 64 3.69 14.04 4.26
CA THR A 64 3.85 12.99 3.26
C THR A 64 4.83 11.91 3.71
N GLU A 65 5.88 12.30 4.44
CA GLU A 65 6.89 11.42 4.99
C GLU A 65 7.44 11.95 6.33
N PHE A 66 8.19 11.11 7.03
CA PHE A 66 8.97 11.46 8.20
C PHE A 66 10.45 11.30 7.87
N ILE A 67 11.20 12.40 7.96
CA ILE A 67 12.66 12.42 7.82
C ILE A 67 13.24 13.03 9.09
N ALA A 68 14.22 12.35 9.69
CA ALA A 68 14.91 12.85 10.88
C ALA A 68 16.35 12.35 10.96
N GLN A 69 17.24 13.19 11.48
CA GLN A 69 18.57 12.74 11.87
C GLN A 69 18.49 12.09 13.26
N ALA A 70 18.69 10.78 13.34
CA ALA A 70 18.66 10.08 14.63
C ALA A 70 19.95 10.28 15.42
N GLU A 71 21.09 10.18 14.73
CA GLU A 71 22.45 10.36 15.26
C GLU A 71 23.38 10.89 14.15
N THR A 72 24.62 11.24 14.48
CA THR A 72 25.60 11.66 13.48
C THR A 72 25.80 10.57 12.43
N GLY A 73 25.50 10.88 11.17
CA GLY A 73 25.61 9.94 10.05
C GLY A 73 24.44 8.95 9.90
N VAL A 74 23.38 9.07 10.71
CA VAL A 74 22.19 8.21 10.63
C VAL A 74 20.92 9.02 10.34
N THR A 75 20.33 8.80 9.17
CA THR A 75 19.07 9.43 8.74
C THR A 75 17.95 8.41 8.70
N LEU A 76 16.83 8.72 9.35
CA LEU A 76 15.59 7.95 9.29
C LEU A 76 14.70 8.51 8.19
N VAL A 77 14.15 7.62 7.37
CA VAL A 77 13.16 7.92 6.32
C VAL A 77 12.02 6.93 6.47
N ASN A 78 10.81 7.41 6.80
CA ASN A 78 9.67 6.55 7.10
C ASN A 78 8.34 7.27 6.84
N ALA A 79 7.22 6.63 7.19
CA ALA A 79 5.87 7.17 7.21
C ALA A 79 5.32 7.65 5.85
N LEU A 80 5.79 7.06 4.75
CA LEU A 80 5.38 7.38 3.37
C LEU A 80 3.93 6.96 3.05
N SER A 81 3.20 6.40 4.01
CA SER A 81 1.84 5.90 3.83
C SER A 81 1.76 4.95 2.62
N GLY A 82 0.71 5.03 1.80
CA GLY A 82 0.56 4.26 0.57
C GLY A 82 1.30 4.82 -0.65
N ALA A 83 2.10 5.87 -0.51
CA ALA A 83 2.75 6.54 -1.64
C ALA A 83 4.22 6.15 -1.82
N GLY A 84 4.77 5.31 -0.93
CA GLY A 84 6.21 5.05 -0.89
C GLY A 84 6.80 4.51 -2.19
N MET A 85 6.12 3.56 -2.86
CA MET A 85 6.59 3.04 -4.15
C MET A 85 6.64 4.15 -5.21
N THR A 86 5.59 4.96 -5.32
CA THR A 86 5.46 6.03 -6.31
C THR A 86 6.48 7.15 -6.09
N LEU A 87 6.73 7.54 -4.83
CA LEU A 87 7.58 8.68 -4.49
C LEU A 87 9.05 8.31 -4.26
N SER A 88 9.38 7.01 -4.21
CA SER A 88 10.68 6.49 -3.76
C SER A 88 11.88 7.16 -4.42
N PHE A 89 11.92 7.26 -5.75
CA PHE A 89 13.07 7.81 -6.46
C PHE A 89 13.23 9.32 -6.28
N GLY A 90 12.13 10.08 -6.35
CA GLY A 90 12.18 11.53 -6.14
C GLY A 90 12.63 11.88 -4.72
N LEU A 91 12.07 11.17 -3.72
CA LEU A 91 12.48 11.36 -2.33
C LEU A 91 13.95 11.00 -2.11
N ALA A 92 14.43 9.92 -2.74
CA ALA A 92 15.84 9.54 -2.64
C ALA A 92 16.75 10.64 -3.21
N GLU A 93 16.42 11.19 -4.38
CA GLU A 93 17.15 12.30 -4.99
C GLU A 93 17.23 13.52 -4.05
N ASP A 94 16.08 13.95 -3.51
CA ASP A 94 16.00 15.09 -2.58
C ASP A 94 16.83 14.85 -1.32
N LEU A 95 16.75 13.64 -0.75
CA LEU A 95 17.52 13.26 0.44
C LEU A 95 19.02 13.36 0.19
N PHE A 96 19.52 12.74 -0.89
CA PHE A 96 20.96 12.73 -1.18
C PHE A 96 21.50 14.10 -1.61
N ALA A 97 20.67 14.97 -2.19
CA ALA A 97 21.06 16.35 -2.48
C ALA A 97 21.20 17.22 -1.21
N SER A 98 20.60 16.80 -0.10
CA SER A 98 20.61 17.53 1.18
C SER A 98 21.73 17.11 2.15
N VAL A 99 22.55 16.12 1.77
CA VAL A 99 23.69 15.60 2.55
C VAL A 99 24.98 16.36 2.24
#